data_AF-A0A387B1X8-F1
#
_entry.id   AF-A0A387B1X8-F1
#
_cell.length_a   1.000
_cell.length_b   1.000
_cell.length_c   1.000
_cell.angle_alpha   90.00
_cell.angle_beta   90.00
_cell.angle_gamma   90.00
#
_symmetry.space_group_name_H-M   'P 1'
#
loop_
_entity.id
_entity.type
_entity.pdbx_description
1 polymer ?
#
loop_
_entity_poly.entity_id
_entity_poly.type
_entity_poly.pdbx_seq_one_letter_code
_entity_poly.pdbx_strand_id
1 'polypeptide(L)' 'MNVYVVRKTILLSSHGNLIGILLYHFDSSFDYEKWEQMTFQDCFLIDRNGIVKRFMKD' A
#
# COMPACT_ATOMS: atom_id res chain seq x y z
N MET A 1 -3.28 13.23 32.67
CA MET A 1 -4.18 13.02 31.52
C MET A 1 -3.44 12.14 30.52
N ASN A 2 -3.75 10.85 30.47
CA ASN A 2 -3.10 9.92 29.56
C ASN A 2 -3.84 9.94 28.23
N VAL A 3 -3.17 10.42 27.18
CA VAL A 3 -3.67 10.34 25.81
C VAL A 3 -3.24 8.98 25.25
N TYR A 4 -4.18 8.04 25.17
CA TYR A 4 -3.94 6.77 24.50
C TYR A 4 -4.11 6.96 23.00
N VAL A 5 -3.02 6.92 22.25
CA VAL A 5 -3.07 6.90 20.78
C VAL A 5 -3.46 5.49 20.34
N VAL A 6 -4.72 5.30 19.95
CA VAL A 6 -5.16 4.03 19.34
C VAL A 6 -4.47 3.88 17.99
N ARG A 7 -3.52 2.95 17.89
CA ARG A 7 -2.91 2.56 16.60
C ARG A 7 -3.93 1.72 15.82
N LYS A 8 -4.70 2.36 14.95
CA LYS A 8 -5.58 1.66 14.01
C LYS A 8 -4.81 1.35 12.72
N THR A 9 -4.88 0.10 12.29
CA THR A 9 -4.47 -0.33 10.95
C THR A 9 -5.72 -0.42 10.09
N ILE A 10 -5.68 0.16 8.89
CA ILE A 10 -6.80 0.14 7.95
C ILE A 10 -6.47 -0.90 6.88
N LEU A 11 -7.40 -1.83 6.63
CA LEU A 11 -7.34 -2.73 5.49
C LEU A 11 -8.18 -2.13 4.36
N LEU A 12 -7.56 -1.91 3.21
CA LEU A 12 -8.25 -1.50 1.99
C LEU A 12 -8.13 -2.63 0.97
N SER A 13 -9.28 -3.14 0.51
CA SER A 13 -9.37 -4.09 -0.60
C SER A 13 -10.08 -3.42 -1.77
N SER A 14 -9.48 -3.47 -2.94
CA SER A 14 -10.01 -2.86 -4.16
C SER A 14 -9.42 -3.50 -5.41
N HIS A 15 -9.78 -2.98 -6.58
CA HIS A 15 -9.24 -3.39 -7.87
C HIS A 15 -7.83 -2.84 -8.10
N GLY A 16 -7.06 -3.53 -8.95
CA GLY A 16 -5.67 -3.20 -9.26
C GLY A 16 -5.45 -1.77 -9.73
N ASN A 17 -6.37 -1.19 -10.50
CA ASN A 17 -6.25 0.20 -10.98
C ASN A 17 -6.26 1.21 -9.82
N LEU A 18 -7.21 1.07 -8.88
CA LEU A 18 -7.29 1.99 -7.74
C LEU A 18 -6.10 1.81 -6.80
N ILE A 19 -5.71 0.56 -6.55
CA ILE A 19 -4.53 0.26 -5.74
C ILE A 19 -3.27 0.83 -6.39
N GLY A 20 -3.11 0.70 -7.71
CA GLY A 20 -1.99 1.28 -8.46
C GLY A 20 -1.88 2.79 -8.30
N ILE A 21 -3.00 3.52 -8.46
CA ILE A 21 -3.03 4.99 -8.27
C ILE A 21 -2.66 5.37 -6.83
N LEU A 22 -3.16 4.63 -5.84
CA LEU A 22 -2.81 4.87 -4.44
C LEU A 22 -1.34 4.61 -4.16
N LEU A 23 -0.79 3.50 -4.67
CA LEU A 23 0.63 3.17 -4.50
C LEU A 23 1.53 4.21 -5.16
N TYR A 24 1.19 4.66 -6.37
CA TYR A 24 1.91 5.73 -7.06
C TYR A 24 1.94 7.05 -6.26
N HIS A 25 0.85 7.37 -5.55
CA HIS A 25 0.79 8.56 -4.69
C HIS A 25 1.81 8.51 -3.53
N PHE A 26 2.06 7.34 -2.96
CA PHE A 26 3.01 7.17 -1.86
C PHE A 26 4.44 6.88 -2.33
N ASP A 27 4.59 6.20 -3.46
CA ASP A 27 5.86 5.83 -4.06
C ASP A 27 5.73 5.89 -5.58
N SER A 28 6.26 6.96 -6.17
CA SER A 28 6.20 7.19 -7.62
C SER A 28 6.96 6.16 -8.44
N SER A 29 7.74 5.26 -7.82
CA SER A 29 8.32 4.10 -8.51
C SER A 29 7.26 3.05 -8.89
N PHE A 30 6.05 3.12 -8.33
CA PHE A 30 4.87 2.37 -8.80
C PHE A 30 4.26 3.02 -10.05
N ASP A 31 5.09 3.17 -11.08
CA ASP A 31 4.68 3.61 -12.39
C ASP A 31 3.87 2.53 -13.14
N TYR A 32 3.53 2.82 -14.39
CA TYR A 32 2.74 1.92 -15.23
C TYR A 32 3.39 0.54 -15.41
N GLU A 33 4.71 0.50 -15.63
CA GLU A 33 5.43 -0.76 -15.86
C GLU A 33 5.42 -1.63 -14.59
N LYS A 34 5.66 -1.02 -13.42
CA LYS A 34 5.59 -1.74 -12.14
C LYS A 34 4.16 -2.16 -11.80
N TRP A 35 3.16 -1.34 -12.16
CA TRP A 35 1.75 -1.69 -12.00
C TRP A 35 1.35 -2.91 -12.83
N GLU A 36 1.80 -3.00 -14.08
CA GLU A 36 1.54 -4.14 -14.96
C GLU A 36 2.14 -5.45 -14.41
N GLN A 37 3.23 -5.36 -13.64
CA GLN A 37 3.87 -6.49 -12.97
C GLN A 37 3.18 -6.93 -11.67
N MET A 38 2.17 -6.19 -11.18
CA MET A 38 1.43 -6.56 -9.98
C MET A 38 0.51 -7.76 -10.27
N THR A 39 0.47 -8.71 -9.34
CA THR A 39 -0.30 -9.95 -9.49
C THR A 39 -1.32 -10.10 -8.35
N PHE A 40 -2.38 -10.87 -8.59
CA PHE A 40 -3.27 -11.28 -7.49
C PHE A 40 -2.71 -12.57 -6.87
N GLN A 41 -2.43 -12.65 -5.57
CA GLN A 41 -2.72 -11.68 -4.50
C GLN A 41 -1.50 -10.82 -4.14
N ASP A 42 -1.61 -9.51 -4.34
CA ASP A 42 -0.63 -8.53 -3.88
C ASP A 42 -1.10 -7.77 -2.64
N CYS A 43 -0.29 -7.82 -1.59
CA CYS A 43 -0.53 -7.10 -0.34
C CYS A 43 0.58 -6.07 -0.09
N PHE A 44 0.19 -4.82 0.18
CA PHE A 44 1.11 -3.74 0.51
C PHE A 44 0.82 -3.17 1.89
N LEU A 45 1.87 -2.93 2.66
CA LEU A 45 1.83 -2.20 3.90
C LEU A 45 2.41 -0.80 3.66
N ILE A 46 1.61 0.21 3.99
CA ILE A 46 2.03 1.61 3.97
C ILE A 46 2.21 2.03 5.42
N ASP A 47 3.43 2.41 5.80
CA ASP A 47 3.69 2.91 7.14
C ASP A 47 3.31 4.40 7.28
N ARG A 48 3.41 4.94 8.50
CA ARG A 48 3.03 6.33 8.79
C ARG A 48 3.92 7.38 8.11
N ASN A 49 5.08 6.97 7.60
CA ASN A 49 5.98 7.85 6.86
C ASN A 49 5.75 7.73 5.34
N GLY A 50 4.72 6.99 4.92
CA GLY A 50 4.42 6.75 3.51
C GLY A 50 5.29 5.68 2.86
N ILE A 51 6.10 4.94 3.64
CA ILE A 51 6.97 3.90 3.06
C ILE A 51 6.11 2.69 2.69
N VAL A 52 6.15 2.33 1.41
CA VAL A 52 5.44 1.18 0.84
C VAL A 52 6.30 -0.07 0.94
N LYS A 53 5.76 -1.15 1.50
CA LYS A 53 6.41 -2.48 1.57
C LYS A 53 5.46 -3.56 1.05
N ARG A 54 5.92 -4.38 0.11
CA ARG A 54 5.18 -5.59 -0.32
C ARG A 54 5.27 -6.64 0.78
N PHE A 55 4.12 -7.10 1.29
CA PHE A 55 4.01 -8.03 2.43
C PHE A 55 4.11 -9.50 2.00
N MET A 56 3.77 -9.81 0.76
CA MET A 56 3.90 -11.15 0.19
C MET A 56 4.97 -11.13 -0.90
N LYS A 57 6.12 -11.74 -0.62
CA LYS A 57 7.00 -12.28 -1.66
C LYS A 57 6.59 -13.74 -1.84
N ASP A 58 6.61 -14.20 -3.09
CA ASP A 58 6.52 -15.63 -3.43
C ASP A 58 7.47 -16.47 -2.56
#